data_AF-A0A7L2YF11-F1
#
_entry.id   AF-A0A7L2YF11-F1
#
_cell.length_a   1.000
_cell.length_b   1.000
_cell.length_c   1.000
_cell.angle_alpha   90.00
_cell.angle_beta   90.00
_cell.angle_gamma   90.00
#
_symmetry.space_group_name_H-M   'P 1'
#
loop_
_entity.id
_entity.type
_entity.pdbx_description
1 polymer ?
#
loop_
_entity_poly.entity_id
_entity_poly.type
_entity_poly.pdbx_seq_one_letter_code
_entity_poly.pdbx_strand_id
1 'polypeptide(L)'
;LAMASHNVITVQPQFSAAPRAGEWQTGLLDCCSDCGVCACGAFCFPCLGCQVAGDMDECCLCGPSMAMRTLYRTRYNIPGSILDDWAATMCCPMCALCQLKRDINWRREQGIF
;
A
#
# COMPACT_ATOMS: atom_id res chain seq x y z
N LEU A 1 43.06 -38.36 -23.19
CA LEU A 1 41.85 -38.46 -22.35
C LEU A 1 41.66 -37.11 -21.65
N ALA A 2 40.86 -36.22 -22.22
CA ALA A 2 40.56 -34.93 -21.61
C ALA A 2 39.45 -35.13 -20.57
N MET A 3 39.71 -34.79 -19.30
CA MET A 3 38.70 -34.83 -18.25
C MET A 3 37.84 -33.57 -18.34
N ALA A 4 36.53 -33.75 -18.46
CA ALA A 4 35.57 -32.66 -18.40
C ALA A 4 35.54 -32.08 -16.98
N SER A 5 35.82 -30.78 -16.85
CA SER A 5 35.71 -30.04 -15.59
C SER A 5 34.22 -29.83 -15.26
N HIS A 6 33.75 -30.42 -14.16
CA HIS A 6 32.40 -30.16 -13.64
C HIS A 6 32.42 -28.88 -12.80
N ASN A 7 31.77 -27.82 -13.29
CA ASN A 7 31.51 -26.63 -12.49
C ASN A 7 30.46 -26.95 -11.41
N VAL A 8 30.89 -27.07 -10.15
CA VAL A 8 29.99 -27.23 -9.01
C VAL A 8 29.55 -25.84 -8.55
N ILE A 9 28.25 -25.59 -8.59
CA ILE A 9 27.65 -24.37 -8.04
C ILE A 9 27.63 -24.51 -6.51
N THR A 10 28.55 -23.84 -5.81
CA THR A 10 28.67 -23.89 -4.34
C THR A 10 27.86 -22.81 -3.61
N VAL A 11 27.27 -21.86 -4.34
CA VAL A 11 26.46 -20.77 -3.78
C VAL A 11 25.05 -20.87 -4.34
N GLN A 12 24.12 -21.36 -3.52
CA GLN A 12 22.70 -21.23 -3.79
C GLN A 12 22.21 -19.90 -3.18
N PRO A 13 21.26 -19.19 -3.83
CA PRO A 13 20.62 -18.05 -3.21
C PRO A 13 20.00 -18.53 -1.89
N GLN A 14 20.50 -18.02 -0.78
CA GLN A 14 19.90 -18.29 0.53
C GLN A 14 18.44 -17.83 0.46
N PHE A 15 17.55 -18.66 0.98
CA PHE A 15 16.15 -18.30 1.17
C PHE A 15 16.12 -17.06 2.08
N SER A 16 16.04 -15.88 1.48
CA SER A 16 15.94 -14.63 2.21
C SER A 16 14.69 -14.74 3.08
N ALA A 17 14.86 -14.53 4.40
CA ALA A 17 13.73 -14.47 5.32
C ALA A 17 12.67 -13.56 4.71
N ALA A 18 11.40 -13.99 4.75
CA ALA A 18 10.30 -13.20 4.20
C ALA A 18 10.39 -11.78 4.78
N PRO A 19 10.22 -10.73 3.96
CA PRO A 19 10.20 -9.36 4.47
C PRO A 19 9.20 -9.29 5.63
N ARG A 20 9.53 -8.54 6.69
CA ARG A 20 8.62 -8.38 7.83
C ARG A 20 7.27 -7.89 7.32
N ALA A 21 6.19 -8.55 7.74
CA ALA A 21 4.84 -8.12 7.38
C ALA A 21 4.62 -6.71 7.93
N GLY A 22 4.21 -5.80 7.06
CA GLY A 22 3.74 -4.47 7.46
C GLY A 22 2.31 -4.54 7.95
N GLU A 23 1.86 -3.52 8.66
CA GLU A 23 0.48 -3.40 9.13
C GLU A 23 -0.07 -2.01 8.78
N TRP A 24 -1.39 -1.96 8.59
CA TRP A 24 -2.12 -0.69 8.56
C TRP A 24 -2.14 -0.09 9.96
N GLN A 25 -1.88 1.22 10.07
CA GLN A 25 -1.89 1.91 11.36
C GLN A 25 -3.31 2.18 11.88
N THR A 26 -4.30 2.19 10.98
CA THR A 26 -5.71 2.43 11.32
C THR A 26 -6.61 1.40 10.64
N GLY A 27 -7.75 1.13 11.27
CA GLY A 27 -8.79 0.30 10.67
C GLY A 27 -9.48 0.98 9.49
N LEU A 28 -10.11 0.19 8.62
CA LEU A 28 -10.80 0.69 7.42
C LEU A 28 -11.89 1.72 7.78
N LEU A 29 -12.72 1.41 8.77
CA LEU A 29 -13.85 2.27 9.20
C LEU A 29 -13.50 3.23 10.32
N ASP A 30 -12.21 3.43 10.61
CA ASP A 30 -11.74 4.26 11.71
C ASP A 30 -11.83 5.77 11.39
N CYS A 31 -12.91 6.19 10.75
CA CYS A 31 -13.10 7.52 10.17
C CYS A 31 -12.99 8.67 11.18
N CYS A 32 -13.15 8.39 12.48
CA CYS A 32 -13.06 9.36 13.55
C CYS A 32 -11.62 9.69 13.99
N SER A 33 -10.62 8.88 13.61
CA SER A 33 -9.22 9.13 14.04
C SER A 33 -8.56 10.29 13.29
N ASP A 34 -9.04 10.64 12.08
CA ASP A 34 -8.73 11.93 11.44
C ASP A 34 -10.00 12.53 10.82
N CYS A 35 -10.71 13.32 11.62
CA CYS A 35 -11.90 14.03 11.15
C CYS A 35 -11.63 14.95 9.96
N GLY A 36 -10.41 15.50 9.82
CA GLY A 36 -10.03 16.34 8.68
C GLY A 36 -9.93 15.56 7.36
N VAL A 37 -9.30 14.38 7.39
CA VAL A 37 -9.21 13.50 6.22
C VAL A 37 -10.59 12.91 5.88
N CYS A 38 -11.35 12.51 6.90
CA CYS A 38 -12.72 12.02 6.74
C CYS A 38 -13.67 13.09 6.17
N ALA A 39 -13.58 14.33 6.65
CA ALA A 39 -14.34 15.45 6.10
C ALA A 39 -13.90 15.76 4.66
N CYS A 40 -12.59 15.81 4.38
CA CYS A 40 -12.10 16.01 3.02
C CYS A 40 -12.58 14.91 2.06
N GLY A 41 -12.59 13.66 2.50
CA GLY A 41 -13.26 12.58 1.79
C GLY A 41 -14.75 12.89 1.57
N ALA A 42 -15.52 13.04 2.64
CA ALA A 42 -16.97 13.19 2.57
C ALA A 42 -17.42 14.41 1.72
N PHE A 43 -16.65 15.50 1.72
CA PHE A 43 -16.97 16.74 1.01
C PHE A 43 -16.29 16.86 -0.37
N CYS A 44 -15.09 16.28 -0.57
CA CYS A 44 -14.40 16.24 -1.87
C CYS A 44 -13.54 14.98 -2.06
N PHE A 45 -14.19 13.84 -2.31
CA PHE A 45 -13.52 12.58 -2.65
C PHE A 45 -12.47 12.68 -3.79
N PRO A 46 -12.72 13.36 -4.94
CA PRO A 46 -11.71 13.45 -6.00
C PRO A 46 -10.48 14.26 -5.56
N CYS A 47 -10.66 15.30 -4.74
CA CYS A 47 -9.53 16.05 -4.18
C CYS A 47 -8.64 15.15 -3.32
N LEU A 48 -9.25 14.33 -2.46
CA LEU A 48 -8.52 13.39 -1.61
C LEU A 48 -7.78 12.34 -2.45
N GLY A 49 -8.42 11.82 -3.51
CA GLY A 49 -7.77 10.93 -4.47
C GLY A 49 -6.56 11.56 -5.13
N CYS A 50 -6.68 12.80 -5.59
CA CYS A 50 -5.58 13.54 -6.17
C CYS A 50 -4.42 13.77 -5.19
N GLN A 51 -4.71 14.01 -3.91
CA GLN A 51 -3.66 14.12 -2.90
C GLN A 51 -2.94 12.78 -2.68
N VAL A 52 -3.67 11.67 -2.59
CA VAL A 52 -3.08 10.33 -2.45
C VAL A 52 -2.24 9.98 -3.67
N ALA A 53 -2.75 10.24 -4.87
CA ALA A 53 -2.00 10.02 -6.10
C ALA A 53 -0.73 10.88 -6.15
N GLY A 54 -0.83 12.16 -5.80
CA GLY A 54 0.32 13.06 -5.72
C GLY A 54 1.36 12.63 -4.68
N ASP A 55 0.93 12.13 -3.52
CA ASP A 55 1.85 11.57 -2.52
C ASP A 55 2.57 10.31 -3.04
N MET A 56 1.97 9.58 -3.98
CA MET A 56 2.53 8.36 -4.57
C MET A 56 3.20 8.59 -5.94
N ASP A 57 3.40 9.85 -6.35
CA ASP A 57 3.97 10.26 -7.64
C ASP A 57 3.19 9.74 -8.86
N GLU A 58 1.86 9.68 -8.75
CA GLU A 58 0.95 9.12 -9.74
C GLU A 58 -0.12 10.13 -10.21
N CYS A 59 -0.82 9.78 -11.30
CA CYS A 59 -1.86 10.65 -11.85
C CYS A 59 -3.06 10.82 -10.90
N CYS A 60 -3.54 12.07 -10.75
CA CYS A 60 -4.71 12.49 -9.96
C CYS A 60 -5.90 11.52 -10.01
N LEU A 61 -6.21 11.02 -11.22
CA LEU A 61 -7.37 10.16 -11.47
C LEU A 61 -7.21 8.74 -10.92
N CYS A 62 -5.97 8.31 -10.69
CA CYS A 62 -5.64 6.97 -10.23
C CYS A 62 -5.75 6.84 -8.70
N GLY A 63 -5.76 7.95 -7.95
CA GLY A 63 -5.77 7.97 -6.49
C GLY A 63 -6.82 7.10 -5.80
N PRO A 64 -8.13 7.20 -6.16
CA PRO A 64 -9.18 6.39 -5.54
C PRO A 64 -9.26 4.96 -6.08
N SER A 65 -8.30 4.54 -6.93
CA SER A 65 -8.35 3.23 -7.55
C SER A 65 -7.94 2.13 -6.58
N MET A 66 -8.56 0.97 -6.82
CA MET A 66 -8.10 -0.34 -6.39
C MET A 66 -6.59 -0.54 -6.50
N ALA A 67 -6.04 -0.14 -7.65
CA ALA A 67 -4.64 -0.34 -7.98
C ALA A 67 -3.72 0.40 -7.00
N MET A 68 -4.08 1.61 -6.57
CA MET A 68 -3.30 2.35 -5.58
C MET A 68 -3.21 1.62 -4.26
N ARG A 69 -4.34 1.09 -3.77
CA ARG A 69 -4.37 0.35 -2.52
C ARG A 69 -3.50 -0.92 -2.60
N THR A 70 -3.61 -1.66 -3.69
CA THR A 70 -2.78 -2.87 -3.92
C THR A 70 -1.29 -2.53 -4.05
N LEU A 71 -0.95 -1.49 -4.81
CA LEU A 71 0.43 -1.02 -4.98
C LEU A 71 1.02 -0.60 -3.63
N TYR A 72 0.27 0.17 -2.84
CA TYR A 72 0.68 0.59 -1.50
C TYR A 72 0.94 -0.59 -0.56
N ARG A 73 0.00 -1.54 -0.49
CA ARG A 73 0.15 -2.74 0.34
C ARG A 73 1.36 -3.58 -0.08
N THR A 74 1.60 -3.68 -1.38
CA THR A 74 2.76 -4.39 -1.92
C THR A 74 4.07 -3.69 -1.56
N ARG A 75 4.12 -2.35 -1.67
CA ARG A 75 5.30 -1.53 -1.32
C ARG A 75 5.70 -1.69 0.15
N TYR A 76 4.73 -1.72 1.05
CA TYR A 76 4.97 -1.83 2.49
C TYR A 76 4.75 -3.23 3.07
N ASN A 77 4.68 -4.25 2.19
CA ASN A 77 4.53 -5.66 2.55
C ASN A 77 3.38 -5.93 3.55
N ILE A 78 2.25 -5.25 3.38
CA ILE A 78 1.06 -5.42 4.22
C ILE A 78 0.32 -6.69 3.75
N PRO A 79 -0.05 -7.64 4.64
CA PRO A 79 -0.66 -8.92 4.27
C PRO A 79 -2.13 -8.79 3.89
N GLY A 80 -2.59 -9.58 2.90
CA GLY A 80 -3.93 -9.50 2.29
C GLY A 80 -3.89 -9.65 0.75
N SER A 81 -5.06 -9.67 0.12
CA SER A 81 -5.25 -10.05 -1.29
C SER A 81 -5.90 -8.94 -2.12
N ILE A 82 -5.86 -9.09 -3.45
CA ILE A 82 -6.58 -8.20 -4.38
C ILE A 82 -8.09 -8.23 -4.09
N LEU A 83 -8.63 -9.36 -3.64
CA LEU A 83 -10.04 -9.47 -3.26
C LEU A 83 -10.35 -8.64 -2.01
N ASP A 84 -9.44 -8.58 -1.04
CA ASP A 84 -9.60 -7.72 0.14
C ASP A 84 -9.59 -6.24 -0.24
N ASP A 85 -8.71 -5.86 -1.19
CA ASP A 85 -8.67 -4.50 -1.72
C ASP A 85 -9.95 -4.14 -2.48
N TRP A 86 -10.51 -5.12 -3.19
CA TRP A 86 -11.80 -5.00 -3.88
C TRP A 86 -12.94 -4.82 -2.93
N ALA A 87 -13.03 -5.69 -1.92
CA ALA A 87 -14.05 -5.60 -0.89
C ALA A 87 -13.96 -4.27 -0.14
N ALA A 88 -12.77 -3.79 0.20
CA ALA A 88 -12.59 -2.51 0.88
C ALA A 88 -13.06 -1.32 0.03
N THR A 89 -12.68 -1.31 -1.25
CA THR A 89 -13.04 -0.21 -2.18
C THR A 89 -14.53 -0.25 -2.56
N MET A 90 -15.15 -1.43 -2.63
CA MET A 90 -16.58 -1.58 -2.91
C MET A 90 -17.47 -1.32 -1.69
N CYS A 91 -17.06 -1.73 -0.50
CA CYS A 91 -17.85 -1.58 0.73
C CYS A 91 -17.88 -0.12 1.20
N CYS A 92 -16.71 0.53 1.26
CA CYS A 92 -16.62 1.97 1.55
C CYS A 92 -15.39 2.58 0.85
N PRO A 93 -15.52 3.08 -0.40
CA PRO A 93 -14.39 3.67 -1.13
C PRO A 93 -13.82 4.90 -0.41
N MET A 94 -14.69 5.66 0.24
CA MET A 94 -14.32 6.81 1.07
C MET A 94 -13.37 6.41 2.20
N CYS A 95 -13.79 5.43 2.99
CA CYS A 95 -13.06 4.94 4.14
C CYS A 95 -11.74 4.28 3.71
N ALA A 96 -11.76 3.54 2.59
CA ALA A 96 -10.57 2.93 1.99
C ALA A 96 -9.52 3.97 1.61
N LEU A 97 -9.94 5.08 1.00
CA LEU A 97 -9.03 6.15 0.60
C LEU A 97 -8.56 6.99 1.79
N CYS A 98 -9.44 7.25 2.77
CA CYS A 98 -9.06 7.88 4.03
C CYS A 98 -8.05 7.04 4.81
N GLN A 99 -8.23 5.72 4.89
CA GLN A 99 -7.27 4.80 5.51
C GLN A 99 -5.90 4.92 4.82
N LEU A 100 -5.89 4.89 3.49
CA LEU A 100 -4.66 5.02 2.70
C LEU A 100 -3.96 6.36 2.95
N LYS A 101 -4.68 7.49 2.91
CA LYS A 101 -4.13 8.82 3.18
C LYS A 101 -3.54 8.93 4.59
N ARG A 102 -4.22 8.38 5.60
CA ARG A 102 -3.74 8.40 6.99
C ARG A 102 -2.45 7.59 7.15
N ASP A 103 -2.40 6.41 6.54
CA ASP A 103 -1.19 5.57 6.58
C ASP A 103 -0.01 6.28 5.88
N ILE A 104 -0.25 6.94 4.74
CA ILE A 104 0.74 7.80 4.07
C ILE A 104 1.25 8.90 5.02
N ASN A 105 0.34 9.65 5.65
CA ASN A 105 0.71 10.73 6.56
C ASN A 105 1.56 10.21 7.73
N TRP A 106 1.12 9.13 8.39
CA TRP A 106 1.85 8.53 9.50
C TRP A 106 3.26 8.06 9.07
N ARG A 107 3.37 7.39 7.92
CA ARG A 107 4.67 6.93 7.40
C ARG A 107 5.59 8.11 7.05
N ARG A 108 5.02 9.21 6.55
CA ARG A 108 5.78 10.43 6.24
C ARG A 108 6.31 11.09 7.51
N GLU A 109 5.52 11.12 8.58
CA GLU A 109 5.96 11.63 9.90
C GLU A 109 7.09 10.78 10.49
N GLN A 110 7.07 9.47 10.26
CA GLN A 110 8.13 8.54 10.67
C GLN A 110 9.35 8.54 9.72
N GLY A 111 9.31 9.27 8.60
CA GLY A 111 10.40 9.33 7.62
C GLY A 111 10.64 8.02 6.84
N ILE A 112 9.63 7.15 6.76
CA ILE A 112 9.70 5.85 6.08
C ILE A 112 8.86 5.79 4.79
N PHE A 113 8.19 6.89 4.44
CA PHE A 113 7.33 6.98 3.27
C PHE A 113 8.15 7.05 1.98
#